data_AF-A0A9P9I0C7-F1
#
_entry.id   AF-A0A9P9I0C7-F1
#
_cell.length_a   1.000
_cell.length_b   1.000
_cell.length_c   1.000
_cell.angle_alpha   90.00
_cell.angle_beta   90.00
_cell.angle_gamma   90.00
#
_symmetry.space_group_name_H-M   'P 1'
#
loop_
_entity.id
_entity.type
_entity.pdbx_description
1 polymer ?
#
loop_
_entity_poly.entity_id
_entity_poly.type
_entity_poly.pdbx_seq_one_letter_code
_entity_poly.pdbx_strand_id
1 'polypeptide(L)'
;LLNVHTKMVLQNSYCHQLKAQLGAEEKKRKTVKSKKTHLHSDNMPCILTDDAFYQSVVAVELATKREENQPLQQMAACEAYNCAVEEWQHNDDARKQRNIALQQWYADLKKEWEDERDCAKRAKTK
;
A
#
# COMPACT_ATOMS: atom_id res chain seq x y z
N LEU A 1 29.88 57.78 11.82
CA LEU A 1 30.19 56.59 10.99
C LEU A 1 30.01 55.27 11.74
N LEU A 2 30.53 55.13 12.97
CA LEU A 2 30.39 53.90 13.77
C LEU A 2 28.93 53.44 13.98
N ASN A 3 28.03 54.36 14.33
CA ASN A 3 26.61 54.07 14.59
C ASN A 3 25.82 53.57 13.37
N VAL A 4 26.28 53.87 12.15
CA VAL A 4 25.62 53.40 10.93
C VAL A 4 26.06 51.97 10.62
N HIS A 5 27.36 51.69 10.80
CA HIS A 5 27.90 50.33 10.65
C HIS A 5 27.31 49.34 11.66
N THR A 6 27.17 49.74 12.93
CA THR A 6 26.58 48.86 13.96
C THR A 6 25.13 48.52 13.66
N LYS A 7 24.32 49.51 13.23
CA LYS A 7 22.94 49.29 12.81
C LYS A 7 22.83 48.39 11.58
N MET A 8 23.71 48.58 10.59
CA MET A 8 23.77 47.74 9.39
C MET A 8 24.06 46.27 9.74
N VAL A 9 25.01 46.03 10.65
CA VAL A 9 25.37 44.67 11.10
C VAL A 9 24.22 44.02 11.87
N LEU A 10 23.58 44.74 12.78
CA LEU A 10 22.41 44.27 13.53
C LEU A 10 21.22 43.95 12.62
N GLN A 11 20.97 44.79 11.62
CA GLN A 11 19.87 44.57 10.69
C GLN A 11 20.14 43.38 9.78
N ASN A 12 21.38 43.20 9.33
CA ASN A 12 21.77 42.01 8.56
C ASN A 12 21.65 40.72 9.37
N SER A 13 22.09 40.72 10.63
CA SER A 13 21.97 39.52 11.49
C SER A 13 20.51 39.19 11.80
N TYR A 14 19.69 40.21 12.07
CA TYR A 14 18.26 40.06 12.27
C TYR A 14 17.55 39.50 11.03
N CYS A 15 17.79 40.10 9.85
CA CYS A 15 17.23 39.62 8.59
C CYS A 15 17.66 38.19 8.27
N HIS A 16 18.91 37.82 8.59
CA HIS A 16 19.39 36.46 8.40
C HIS A 16 18.65 35.46 9.30
N GLN A 17 18.48 35.78 10.58
CA GLN A 17 17.71 34.94 11.51
C GLN A 17 16.25 34.81 11.08
N LEU A 18 15.62 35.90 10.66
CA LEU A 18 14.24 35.91 10.19
C LEU A 18 14.05 35.05 8.94
N LYS A 19 14.97 35.14 7.97
CA LYS A 19 14.97 34.28 6.77
C LYS A 19 15.14 32.81 7.12
N ALA A 20 16.01 32.48 8.07
CA ALA A 20 16.22 31.11 8.52
C ALA A 20 14.96 30.53 9.20
N GLN A 21 14.30 31.32 10.06
CA GLN A 21 13.06 30.93 10.73
C GLN A 21 11.91 30.73 9.73
N LEU A 22 11.73 31.67 8.80
CA LEU A 22 10.72 31.55 7.74
C LEU A 22 10.98 30.33 6.86
N GLY A 23 12.23 30.10 6.44
CA GLY A 23 12.60 28.93 5.65
C GLY A 23 12.38 27.60 6.40
N ALA A 24 12.56 27.57 7.71
CA ALA A 24 12.26 26.40 8.53
C ALA A 24 10.74 26.14 8.62
N GLU A 25 9.94 27.17 8.84
CA GLU A 25 8.47 27.07 8.87
C GLU A 25 7.88 26.66 7.51
N GLU A 26 8.38 27.22 6.41
CA GLU A 26 7.96 26.81 5.06
C GLU A 26 8.30 25.34 4.78
N LYS A 27 9.48 24.87 5.20
CA LYS A 27 9.86 23.46 5.06
C LYS A 27 8.95 22.56 5.90
N LYS A 28 8.63 22.94 7.14
CA LYS A 28 7.65 22.22 7.98
C LYS A 28 6.26 22.18 7.33
N ARG A 29 5.79 23.28 6.76
CA ARG A 29 4.51 23.32 6.03
C ARG A 29 4.51 22.42 4.78
N LYS A 30 5.64 22.30 4.10
CA LYS A 30 5.80 21.40 2.94
C LYS A 30 5.88 19.91 3.32
N THR A 31 6.40 19.58 4.50
CA THR A 31 6.48 18.19 4.99
C THR A 31 5.21 17.74 5.71
N VAL A 32 4.48 18.65 6.35
CA VAL A 32 3.12 18.39 6.87
C VAL A 32 2.14 18.44 5.70
N LYS A 33 2.26 17.49 4.77
CA LYS A 33 1.16 17.17 3.85
C LYS A 33 0.06 16.48 4.65
N SER A 34 -1.17 16.96 4.50
CA SER A 34 -2.40 16.53 5.19
C SER A 34 -2.43 16.95 6.67
N LYS A 35 -3.30 17.86 7.07
CA LYS A 35 -4.62 17.43 7.58
C LYS A 35 -5.74 18.44 7.43
N LYS A 36 -5.52 19.57 6.76
CA LYS A 36 -6.56 20.57 6.50
C LYS A 36 -6.02 21.53 5.47
N THR A 37 -6.10 21.15 4.20
CA THR A 37 -6.04 22.15 3.14
C THR A 37 -7.25 23.03 3.34
N HIS A 38 -7.04 24.21 3.93
CA HIS A 38 -7.97 25.30 3.71
C HIS A 38 -8.19 25.41 2.20
N LEU A 39 -9.45 25.56 1.81
CA LEU A 39 -9.89 25.60 0.42
C LEU A 39 -9.09 26.61 -0.44
N HIS A 40 -8.48 27.59 0.21
CA HIS A 40 -7.55 28.54 -0.37
C HIS A 40 -6.21 28.49 0.36
N SER A 41 -5.13 28.23 -0.39
CA SER A 41 -3.75 28.28 0.12
C SER A 41 -3.30 29.69 0.50
N ASP A 42 -4.01 30.71 0.02
CA ASP A 42 -3.54 32.10 0.02
C ASP A 42 -3.95 32.87 1.27
N ASN A 43 -4.73 32.27 2.18
CA ASN A 43 -5.24 32.87 3.43
C ASN A 43 -6.00 34.19 3.24
N MET A 44 -6.45 34.50 2.02
CA MET A 44 -7.23 35.70 1.74
C MET A 44 -8.72 35.41 1.96
N PRO A 45 -9.49 36.32 2.58
CA PRO A 45 -10.94 36.19 2.66
C PRO A 45 -11.55 36.23 1.26
N CYS A 46 -12.02 35.09 0.76
CA CYS A 46 -12.81 35.03 -0.46
C CYS A 46 -14.29 35.27 -0.12
N ILE A 47 -14.98 35.99 -1.01
CA ILE A 47 -16.42 36.20 -0.89
C ILE A 47 -17.12 34.87 -1.21
N LEU A 48 -17.81 34.30 -0.22
CA LEU A 48 -18.39 32.95 -0.21
C LEU A 48 -19.66 32.79 -1.08
N THR A 49 -19.93 33.73 -1.99
CA THR A 49 -21.20 33.80 -2.74
C THR A 49 -21.11 33.23 -4.15
N ASP A 50 -19.95 32.76 -4.59
CA ASP A 50 -19.76 32.19 -5.92
C ASP A 50 -20.05 30.67 -5.91
N ASP A 51 -20.89 30.20 -6.85
CA ASP A 51 -21.22 28.77 -7.01
C ASP A 51 -19.96 27.92 -7.24
N ALA A 52 -18.94 28.50 -7.87
CA ALA A 52 -17.64 27.85 -8.04
C ALA A 52 -16.96 27.51 -6.71
N PHE A 53 -17.10 28.38 -5.70
CA PHE A 53 -16.57 28.13 -4.36
C PHE A 53 -17.30 26.96 -3.70
N TYR A 54 -18.63 26.94 -3.75
CA TYR A 54 -19.42 25.84 -3.19
C TYR A 54 -19.04 24.49 -3.80
N GLN A 55 -18.89 24.41 -5.12
CA GLN A 55 -18.44 23.19 -5.79
C GLN A 55 -17.05 22.74 -5.34
N SER A 56 -16.14 23.68 -5.12
CA SER A 56 -14.80 23.36 -4.63
C SER A 56 -14.80 22.82 -3.19
N VAL A 57 -15.66 23.36 -2.30
CA VAL A 57 -15.86 22.82 -0.94
C VAL A 57 -16.38 21.39 -1.00
N VAL A 58 -17.44 21.17 -1.78
CA VAL A 58 -18.05 19.84 -1.94
C VAL A 58 -17.02 18.84 -2.48
N ALA A 59 -16.22 19.23 -3.47
CA ALA A 59 -15.18 18.37 -4.03
C ALA A 59 -14.11 17.99 -2.98
N VAL A 60 -13.67 18.94 -2.16
CA VAL A 60 -12.69 18.67 -1.09
C VAL A 60 -13.29 17.79 0.00
N GLU A 61 -14.50 18.05 0.46
CA GLU A 61 -15.16 17.19 1.45
C GLU A 61 -15.38 15.77 0.95
N LEU A 62 -15.77 15.62 -0.32
CA LEU A 62 -15.89 14.30 -0.95
C LEU A 62 -14.54 13.60 -1.06
N ALA A 63 -13.47 14.33 -1.40
CA ALA A 63 -12.12 13.77 -1.45
C ALA A 63 -11.64 13.33 -0.06
N THR A 64 -11.84 14.15 0.99
CA THR A 64 -11.49 13.79 2.36
C THR A 64 -12.27 12.57 2.84
N LYS A 65 -13.58 12.52 2.60
CA LYS A 65 -14.40 11.34 2.93
C LYS A 65 -13.93 10.09 2.18
N ARG A 66 -13.49 10.22 0.92
CA ARG A 66 -12.92 9.09 0.17
C ARG A 66 -11.60 8.62 0.78
N GLU A 67 -10.70 9.53 1.12
CA GLU A 67 -9.42 9.21 1.76
C GLU A 67 -9.61 8.54 3.13
N GLU A 68 -10.58 9.00 3.92
CA GLU A 68 -10.92 8.40 5.22
C GLU A 68 -11.50 6.99 5.09
N ASN A 69 -12.28 6.73 4.03
CA ASN A 69 -12.88 5.42 3.78
C ASN A 69 -11.95 4.45 3.02
N GLN A 70 -10.93 4.95 2.33
CA GLN A 70 -9.97 4.15 1.59
C GLN A 70 -9.27 3.06 2.43
N PRO A 71 -8.76 3.32 3.66
CA PRO A 71 -8.16 2.27 4.47
C PRO A 71 -9.15 1.17 4.83
N LEU A 72 -10.41 1.51 5.16
CA LEU A 72 -11.44 0.52 5.47
C LEU A 72 -11.77 -0.36 4.27
N GLN A 73 -11.85 0.25 3.07
CA GLN A 73 -12.05 -0.50 1.83
C GLN A 73 -10.87 -1.42 1.51
N GLN A 74 -9.64 -0.97 1.75
CA GLN A 74 -8.45 -1.78 1.57
C GLN A 74 -8.42 -2.95 2.56
N MET A 75 -8.77 -2.74 3.83
CA MET A 75 -8.84 -3.80 4.83
C MET A 75 -9.88 -4.86 4.45
N ALA A 76 -11.09 -4.44 4.07
CA ALA A 76 -12.13 -5.36 3.62
C ALA A 76 -11.70 -6.15 2.37
N ALA A 77 -11.02 -5.51 1.42
CA ALA A 77 -10.49 -6.18 0.23
C ALA A 77 -9.38 -7.19 0.57
N CYS A 78 -8.47 -6.84 1.48
CA CYS A 78 -7.42 -7.73 1.98
C CYS A 78 -8.02 -8.95 2.70
N GLU A 79 -9.03 -8.76 3.55
CA GLU A 79 -9.71 -9.86 4.24
C GLU A 79 -10.39 -10.82 3.26
N ALA A 80 -11.16 -10.30 2.30
CA ALA A 80 -11.80 -11.11 1.27
C ALA A 80 -10.78 -11.91 0.43
N TYR A 81 -9.64 -11.28 0.09
CA TYR A 81 -8.55 -11.95 -0.61
C TYR A 81 -7.94 -13.07 0.24
N ASN A 82 -7.65 -12.82 1.51
CA ASN A 82 -7.07 -13.81 2.40
C ASN A 82 -8.00 -15.02 2.57
N CYS A 83 -9.30 -14.79 2.79
CA CYS A 83 -10.28 -15.88 2.87
C CYS A 83 -10.31 -16.71 1.58
N ALA A 84 -10.32 -16.07 0.40
CA ALA A 84 -10.30 -16.78 -0.87
C ALA A 84 -9.01 -17.58 -1.09
N VAL A 85 -7.87 -17.07 -0.63
CA VAL A 85 -6.58 -17.78 -0.70
C VAL A 85 -6.57 -18.98 0.23
N GLU A 86 -7.10 -18.87 1.45
CA GLU A 86 -7.19 -19.99 2.40
C GLU A 86 -8.08 -21.11 1.87
N GLU A 87 -9.25 -20.76 1.33
CA GLU A 87 -10.15 -21.72 0.67
C GLU A 87 -9.48 -22.42 -0.51
N TRP A 88 -8.75 -21.65 -1.34
CA TRP A 88 -8.00 -22.20 -2.46
C TRP A 88 -6.89 -23.15 -1.99
N GLN A 89 -6.12 -22.77 -0.98
CA GLN A 89 -5.04 -23.60 -0.42
C GLN A 89 -5.58 -24.90 0.15
N HIS A 90 -6.68 -24.86 0.90
CA HIS A 90 -7.32 -26.05 1.44
C HIS A 90 -7.73 -27.04 0.33
N ASN A 91 -8.37 -26.52 -0.72
CA ASN A 91 -8.77 -27.34 -1.87
C ASN A 91 -7.57 -27.88 -2.65
N ASP A 92 -6.50 -27.09 -2.79
CA ASP A 92 -5.29 -27.50 -3.48
C ASP A 92 -4.53 -28.59 -2.72
N ASP A 93 -4.46 -28.49 -1.40
CA ASP A 93 -3.83 -29.51 -0.56
C ASP A 93 -4.61 -30.82 -0.59
N ALA A 94 -5.94 -30.77 -0.54
CA ALA A 94 -6.78 -31.96 -0.74
C ALA A 94 -6.55 -32.61 -2.12
N ARG A 95 -6.40 -31.79 -3.17
CA ARG A 95 -6.07 -32.25 -4.52
C ARG A 95 -4.68 -32.91 -4.58
N LYS A 96 -3.67 -32.29 -3.97
CA LYS A 96 -2.31 -32.83 -3.90
C LYS A 96 -2.29 -34.18 -3.17
N GLN A 97 -2.96 -34.28 -2.02
CA GLN A 97 -3.05 -35.53 -1.27
C GLN A 97 -3.69 -36.66 -2.08
N ARG A 98 -4.79 -36.36 -2.80
CA ARG A 98 -5.41 -37.33 -3.72
C ARG A 98 -4.45 -37.78 -4.81
N ASN A 99 -3.72 -36.85 -5.41
CA ASN A 99 -2.75 -37.17 -6.46
C ASN A 99 -1.59 -38.03 -5.94
N ILE A 100 -1.10 -37.75 -4.73
CA ILE A 100 -0.07 -38.57 -4.08
C ILE A 100 -0.59 -40.00 -3.88
N ALA A 101 -1.82 -40.16 -3.36
CA ALA A 101 -2.41 -41.49 -3.17
C ALA A 101 -2.58 -42.24 -4.50
N LEU A 102 -3.01 -41.56 -5.56
CA LEU A 102 -3.11 -42.15 -6.90
C LEU A 102 -1.75 -42.57 -7.46
N GLN A 103 -0.73 -41.74 -7.27
CA GLN A 103 0.64 -42.05 -7.69
C GLN A 103 1.20 -43.27 -6.96
N GLN A 104 0.96 -43.38 -5.65
CA GLN A 104 1.35 -44.53 -4.85
C GLN A 104 0.65 -45.80 -5.32
N TRP A 105 -0.68 -45.75 -5.47
CA TRP A 105 -1.46 -46.88 -5.98
C TRP A 105 -0.97 -47.35 -7.35
N TYR A 106 -0.69 -46.41 -8.26
CA TYR A 106 -0.15 -46.74 -9.57
C TYR A 106 1.27 -47.32 -9.50
N ALA A 107 2.12 -46.82 -8.60
CA ALA A 107 3.47 -47.34 -8.40
C ALA A 107 3.43 -48.79 -7.86
N ASP A 108 2.54 -49.08 -6.92
CA ASP A 108 2.35 -50.42 -6.37
C ASP A 108 1.86 -51.39 -7.44
N LEU A 109 0.82 -51.00 -8.20
CA LEU A 109 0.28 -51.81 -9.28
C LEU A 109 1.32 -52.09 -10.38
N LYS A 110 2.16 -51.09 -10.69
CA LYS A 110 3.25 -51.24 -11.64
C LYS A 110 4.30 -52.23 -11.12
N LYS A 111 4.62 -52.18 -9.83
CA LYS A 111 5.57 -53.09 -9.20
C LYS A 111 5.06 -54.53 -9.24
N GLU A 112 3.79 -54.76 -8.90
CA GLU A 112 3.16 -56.07 -9.00
C GLU A 112 3.24 -56.63 -10.43
N TRP A 113 2.93 -55.80 -11.43
CA TRP A 113 3.05 -56.20 -12.83
C TRP A 113 4.50 -56.51 -13.25
N GLU A 114 5.47 -55.72 -12.79
CA GLU A 114 6.89 -55.97 -13.07
C GLU A 114 7.37 -57.29 -12.44
N ASP A 115 6.94 -57.58 -11.21
CA ASP A 115 7.24 -58.82 -10.49
C ASP A 115 6.64 -60.04 -11.21
N GLU A 116 5.37 -59.97 -11.61
CA GLU A 116 4.70 -61.02 -12.40
C GLU A 116 5.40 -61.26 -13.75
N ARG A 117 5.71 -60.18 -14.47
CA ARG A 117 6.42 -60.23 -15.75
C ARG A 117 7.78 -60.90 -15.60
N ASP A 118 8.53 -60.55 -14.56
CA ASP A 118 9.88 -61.07 -14.36
C ASP A 118 9.84 -62.53 -13.87
N CYS A 119 8.86 -62.92 -13.06
CA CYS A 119 8.55 -64.33 -12.75
C CYS A 119 8.23 -65.13 -14.03
N ALA A 120 7.37 -64.61 -14.90
CA ALA A 120 7.01 -65.25 -16.16
C ALA A 120 8.21 -65.39 -17.11
N LYS A 121 9.09 -64.39 -17.18
CA LYS A 121 10.35 -64.48 -17.94
C LYS A 121 11.24 -65.59 -17.40
N ARG A 122 11.46 -65.64 -16.07
CA ARG A 122 12.29 -66.68 -15.42
C ARG A 122 11.76 -68.09 -15.66
N ALA A 123 10.43 -68.25 -15.69
CA ALA A 123 9.79 -69.54 -15.98
C ALA A 123 9.96 -69.99 -17.43
N LYS A 124 10.05 -69.06 -18.40
CA LYS A 124 10.29 -69.38 -19.82
C LYS A 124 11.74 -69.70 -20.16
N THR A 125 12.70 -69.23 -19.36
CA THR A 125 14.14 -69.46 -19.59
C THR A 125 14.64 -70.78 -19.00
N LYS A 126 13.82 -71.48 -18.21
CA LYS A 126 14.07 -72.85 -17.75
C LYS A 126 13.48 -73.86 -18.73
#